data_AF-A0A409V6C5-F1
#
_entry.id   AF-A0A409V6C5-F1
#
_cell.length_a   1.000
_cell.length_b   1.000
_cell.length_c   1.000
_cell.angle_alpha   90.00
_cell.angle_beta   90.00
_cell.angle_gamma   90.00
#
_symmetry.space_group_name_H-M   'P 1'
#
loop_
_entity.id
_entity.type
_entity.pdbx_description
1 polymer ?
#
loop_
_entity_poly.entity_id
_entity_poly.type
_entity_poly.pdbx_seq_one_letter_code
_entity_poly.pdbx_strand_id
1 'polypeptide(L)'
;MVRKKIDNRLRILIENGVAEKHRSMFVVVGDHGRDQVVILHHMLSKATVRARPSVLWCYKKELGFSSHRKKRMKQLQKKIKSGKLDVKEDDPFELFVASTNIRYCYYAETHKILGQTFGMCILQERKIMVSAAIITVYIKNYCYKELKIL
;
A
#
# COMPACT_ATOMS: atom_id res chain seq x y z
N MET A 1 21.28 -1.56 -3.57
CA MET A 1 20.40 -1.56 -2.38
C MET A 1 20.95 -2.55 -1.35
N VAL A 2 21.38 -2.10 -0.17
CA VAL A 2 21.86 -2.99 0.90
C VAL A 2 20.67 -3.79 1.43
N ARG A 3 20.65 -5.11 1.22
CA ARG A 3 19.59 -5.99 1.70
C ARG A 3 19.70 -6.14 3.22
N LYS A 4 18.94 -5.35 3.96
CA LYS A 4 18.79 -5.54 5.41
C LYS A 4 17.83 -6.71 5.66
N LYS A 5 18.24 -7.63 6.53
CA LYS A 5 17.38 -8.73 6.97
C LYS A 5 16.21 -8.13 7.75
N ILE A 6 15.00 -8.44 7.31
CA ILE A 6 13.78 -8.04 8.01
C ILE A 6 13.58 -9.01 9.18
N ASP A 7 13.13 -8.48 10.31
CA ASP A 7 12.79 -9.28 11.48
C ASP A 7 11.70 -10.30 11.12
N ASN A 8 11.94 -11.57 11.50
CA ASN A 8 11.02 -12.67 11.19
C ASN A 8 9.67 -12.52 11.89
N ARG A 9 9.59 -11.74 12.98
CA ARG A 9 8.33 -11.48 13.70
C ARG A 9 7.26 -10.86 12.81
N LEU A 10 7.63 -9.98 11.88
CA LEU A 10 6.68 -9.37 10.93
C LEU A 10 6.05 -10.43 10.03
N ARG A 11 6.88 -11.36 9.54
CA ARG A 11 6.42 -12.45 8.67
C ARG A 11 5.48 -13.38 9.44
N ILE A 12 5.88 -13.83 10.63
CA ILE A 12 5.08 -14.72 11.47
C ILE A 12 3.74 -14.07 11.83
N LEU A 13 3.74 -12.78 12.18
CA LEU A 13 2.51 -12.05 12.51
C LEU A 13 1.53 -12.02 11.33
N ILE A 14 2.04 -11.75 10.12
CA ILE A 14 1.21 -11.75 8.91
C ILE A 14 0.68 -13.16 8.62
N GLU A 15 1.55 -14.18 8.64
CA GLU A 15 1.15 -15.57 8.36
C GLU A 15 0.11 -16.08 9.36
N ASN A 16 0.30 -15.83 10.66
CA ASN A 16 -0.67 -16.17 11.70
C ASN A 16 -1.98 -15.39 11.52
N GLY A 17 -1.91 -14.09 11.21
CA GLY A 17 -3.10 -13.28 10.92
C GLY A 17 -3.91 -13.81 9.73
N VAL A 18 -3.23 -14.34 8.69
CA VAL A 18 -3.89 -15.01 7.56
C VAL A 18 -4.56 -16.30 8.00
N ALA A 19 -3.85 -17.13 8.75
CA ALA A 19 -4.33 -18.44 9.19
C ALA A 19 -5.53 -18.33 10.14
N GLU A 20 -5.44 -17.45 11.14
CA GLU A 20 -6.48 -17.20 12.14
C GLU A 20 -7.59 -16.26 11.64
N LYS A 21 -7.44 -15.68 10.45
CA LYS A 21 -8.35 -14.66 9.88
C LYS A 21 -8.47 -13.41 10.77
N HIS A 22 -7.39 -13.08 11.47
CA HIS A 22 -7.28 -11.89 12.29
C HIS A 22 -6.75 -10.69 11.49
N ARG A 23 -7.16 -9.50 11.90
CA ARG A 23 -6.69 -8.24 11.30
C ARG A 23 -5.43 -7.79 12.01
N SER A 24 -4.40 -7.47 11.24
CA SER A 24 -3.13 -6.97 11.78
C SER A 24 -2.98 -5.50 11.44
N MET A 25 -2.57 -4.69 12.42
CA MET A 25 -2.28 -3.27 12.23
C MET A 25 -0.78 -3.03 12.39
N PHE A 26 -0.19 -2.33 11.44
CA PHE A 26 1.21 -1.93 11.44
C PHE A 26 1.28 -0.41 11.42
N VAL A 27 2.17 0.15 12.25
CA VAL A 27 2.49 1.57 12.23
C VAL A 27 3.94 1.69 11.78
N VAL A 28 4.14 2.22 10.59
CA VAL A 28 5.48 2.47 10.05
C VAL A 28 5.82 3.92 10.31
N VAL A 29 6.90 4.16 11.05
CA VAL A 29 7.41 5.50 11.38
C VAL A 29 8.75 5.69 10.66
N GLY A 30 8.82 6.59 9.68
CA GLY A 30 10.07 6.98 9.03
C GLY A 30 9.89 7.53 7.62
N ASP A 31 10.86 8.29 7.13
CA ASP A 31 10.77 9.01 5.85
C ASP A 31 10.59 8.11 4.62
N HIS A 32 11.04 6.86 4.71
CA HIS A 32 10.93 5.84 3.66
C HIS A 32 9.70 4.92 3.82
N GLY A 33 8.61 5.41 4.43
CA GLY A 33 7.40 4.62 4.65
C GLY A 33 6.81 4.00 3.37
N ARG A 34 6.98 4.66 2.21
CA ARG A 34 6.50 4.17 0.91
C ARG A 34 7.11 2.83 0.52
N ASP A 35 8.41 2.64 0.75
CA ASP A 35 9.12 1.41 0.39
C ASP A 35 8.70 0.26 1.32
N GLN A 36 8.46 0.57 2.59
CA GLN A 36 8.01 -0.40 3.59
C GLN A 36 6.61 -0.93 3.27
N VAL A 37 5.72 -0.07 2.75
CA VAL A 37 4.38 -0.48 2.28
C VAL A 37 4.47 -1.56 1.21
N VAL A 38 5.38 -1.39 0.24
CA VAL A 38 5.60 -2.35 -0.85
C VAL A 38 6.05 -3.70 -0.31
N ILE A 39 6.98 -3.68 0.65
CA ILE A 39 7.50 -4.88 1.31
C ILE A 39 6.39 -5.62 2.06
N LEU A 40 5.58 -4.91 2.85
CA LEU A 40 4.48 -5.49 3.62
C LEU A 40 3.41 -6.10 2.72
N HIS A 41 3.07 -5.40 1.63
CA HIS A 41 2.14 -5.94 0.63
C HIS A 41 2.69 -7.20 -0.05
N HIS A 42 4.00 -7.26 -0.33
CA HIS A 42 4.62 -8.45 -0.91
C HIS A 42 4.59 -9.64 0.06
N MET A 43 4.87 -9.41 1.34
CA MET A 43 4.75 -10.44 2.37
C MET A 43 3.31 -10.95 2.49
N LEU A 44 2.34 -10.04 2.54
CA LEU A 44 0.92 -10.40 2.56
C LEU A 44 0.53 -11.21 1.33
N SER A 45 0.93 -10.76 0.14
CA SER A 45 0.64 -11.45 -1.13
C SER A 45 1.21 -12.86 -1.16
N LYS A 46 2.35 -13.10 -0.51
CA LYS A 46 2.96 -14.44 -0.38
C LYS A 46 2.26 -15.31 0.65
N ALA A 47 1.82 -14.73 1.76
CA ALA A 47 1.14 -15.46 2.82
C ALA A 47 -0.31 -15.83 2.43
N THR A 48 -0.94 -15.04 1.56
CA THR A 48 -2.28 -15.35 1.03
C THR A 48 -2.19 -16.33 -0.15
N VAL A 49 -2.79 -17.52 -0.01
CA VAL A 49 -2.86 -18.54 -1.09
C VAL A 49 -3.82 -18.12 -2.24
N ARG A 50 -4.68 -17.13 -2.01
CA ARG A 50 -5.67 -16.62 -2.97
C ARG A 50 -5.12 -15.51 -3.88
N ALA A 51 -5.99 -15.00 -4.75
CA ALA A 51 -5.75 -13.81 -5.56
C ALA A 51 -5.17 -12.65 -4.73
N ARG A 52 -4.26 -11.91 -5.35
CA ARG A 52 -3.52 -10.82 -4.73
C ARG A 52 -4.46 -9.77 -4.11
N PRO A 53 -4.23 -9.33 -2.86
CA PRO A 53 -5.16 -8.45 -2.15
C PRO A 53 -5.36 -7.12 -2.87
N SER A 54 -6.60 -6.63 -2.88
CA SER A 54 -6.91 -5.26 -3.30
C SER A 54 -6.47 -4.27 -2.22
N VAL A 55 -6.03 -3.09 -2.64
CA VAL A 55 -5.46 -2.08 -1.75
C VAL A 55 -6.35 -0.84 -1.75
N LEU A 56 -6.70 -0.35 -0.56
CA LEU A 56 -7.30 0.96 -0.35
C LEU A 56 -6.22 1.93 0.11
N TRP A 57 -6.06 3.04 -0.59
CA TRP A 57 -5.12 4.10 -0.21
C TRP A 57 -5.88 5.38 0.12
N CYS A 58 -5.92 5.71 1.41
CA CYS A 58 -6.54 6.92 1.92
C CYS A 58 -5.50 8.02 2.15
N TYR A 59 -5.81 9.23 1.70
CA TYR A 59 -4.90 10.37 1.80
C TYR A 59 -5.67 11.68 1.97
N LYS A 60 -5.00 12.68 2.55
CA LYS A 60 -5.64 13.97 2.90
C LYS A 60 -5.66 15.00 1.77
N LYS A 61 -4.50 15.28 1.17
CA LYS A 61 -4.36 16.34 0.15
C LYS A 61 -3.51 15.90 -1.03
N GLU A 62 -2.30 15.37 -0.80
CA GLU A 62 -1.37 15.01 -1.88
C GLU A 62 -0.71 13.65 -1.62
N LEU A 63 -0.69 12.78 -2.64
CA LEU A 63 0.01 11.49 -2.62
C LEU A 63 1.51 11.63 -2.88
N GLY A 64 1.94 12.71 -3.54
CA GLY A 64 3.33 12.88 -4.00
C GLY A 64 3.74 11.92 -5.12
N PHE A 65 2.77 11.26 -5.79
CA PHE A 65 2.94 10.48 -7.02
C PHE A 65 1.62 10.49 -7.83
N SER A 66 1.70 10.21 -9.15
CA SER A 66 0.50 10.23 -10.00
C SER A 66 -0.34 8.97 -9.82
N SER A 67 -1.59 9.14 -9.36
CA SER A 67 -2.60 8.07 -9.27
C SER A 67 -3.20 7.68 -10.63
N HIS A 68 -3.00 8.49 -11.68
CA HIS A 68 -3.55 8.23 -13.01
C HIS A 68 -2.66 7.31 -13.84
N ARG A 69 -3.03 6.03 -13.91
CA ARG A 69 -2.37 5.00 -14.73
C ARG A 69 -2.11 5.45 -16.18
N LYS A 70 -3.09 6.13 -16.81
CA LYS A 70 -2.97 6.63 -18.21
C LYS A 70 -1.99 7.80 -18.35
N LYS A 71 -1.92 8.70 -17.37
CA LYS A 71 -0.96 9.81 -17.33
C LYS A 71 0.46 9.29 -17.09
N ARG A 72 0.58 8.26 -16.25
CA ARG A 72 1.84 7.57 -15.96
C ARG A 72 2.37 6.79 -17.17
N MET A 73 1.54 6.03 -17.87
CA MET A 73 1.94 5.36 -19.11
C MET A 73 2.49 6.35 -20.15
N LYS A 74 1.88 7.54 -20.26
CA LYS A 74 2.40 8.62 -21.11
C LYS A 74 3.74 9.17 -20.61
N GLN A 75 3.95 9.31 -19.31
CA GLN A 75 5.23 9.73 -18.73
C GLN A 75 6.33 8.68 -18.94
N LEU A 76 6.01 7.40 -18.75
CA LEU A 76 6.91 6.28 -18.97
C LEU A 76 7.32 6.22 -20.45
N GLN A 77 6.36 6.29 -21.37
CA GLN A 77 6.63 6.36 -22.81
C GLN A 77 7.50 7.58 -23.19
N LYS A 78 7.29 8.74 -22.57
CA LYS A 78 8.13 9.94 -22.80
C LYS A 78 9.55 9.73 -22.31
N LYS A 79 9.74 9.12 -21.14
CA LYS A 79 11.08 8.82 -20.59
C LYS A 79 11.81 7.74 -21.39
N ILE A 80 11.09 6.75 -21.92
CA ILE A 80 11.65 5.71 -22.80
C ILE A 80 12.13 6.36 -24.10
N LYS A 81 11.28 7.22 -24.71
CA LYS A 81 11.63 7.97 -25.92
C LYS A 81 12.77 8.95 -25.74
N SER A 82 13.02 9.45 -24.53
CA SER A 82 14.14 10.36 -24.25
C SER A 82 15.47 9.65 -23.95
N GLY A 83 15.54 8.31 -24.06
CA GLY A 83 16.78 7.54 -23.90
C GLY A 83 17.41 7.58 -22.51
N LYS A 84 16.70 8.09 -21.50
CA LYS A 84 17.17 8.24 -20.11
C LYS A 84 16.70 7.13 -19.16
N LEU A 85 16.05 6.10 -19.69
CA LEU A 85 15.56 4.98 -18.89
C LEU A 85 16.41 3.75 -19.15
N ASP A 86 17.21 3.37 -18.15
CA ASP A 86 17.72 2.02 -18.02
C ASP A 86 16.53 1.13 -17.59
N VAL A 87 16.08 0.25 -18.48
CA VAL A 87 14.87 -0.58 -18.34
C VAL A 87 15.04 -1.67 -17.25
N LYS A 88 16.19 -1.73 -16.58
CA LYS A 88 16.51 -2.74 -15.57
C LYS A 88 16.28 -2.31 -14.12
N GLU A 89 16.04 -1.03 -13.84
CA GLU A 89 15.74 -0.52 -12.49
C GLU A 89 14.29 -0.04 -12.37
N ASP A 90 13.33 -0.95 -12.53
CA ASP A 90 11.97 -0.66 -12.11
C ASP A 90 11.95 -0.52 -10.57
N ASP A 91 11.79 0.71 -10.09
CA ASP A 91 11.66 0.99 -8.66
C ASP A 91 10.48 0.15 -8.10
N PRO A 92 10.69 -0.65 -7.02
CA PRO A 92 9.68 -1.53 -6.45
C PRO A 92 8.34 -0.85 -6.17
N PHE A 93 8.36 0.45 -5.83
CA PHE A 93 7.15 1.24 -5.62
C PHE A 93 6.37 1.45 -6.92
N GLU A 94 7.07 1.68 -8.02
CA GLU A 94 6.47 1.81 -9.35
C GLU A 94 5.78 0.52 -9.78
N LEU A 95 6.46 -0.62 -9.59
CA LEU A 95 5.92 -1.94 -9.88
C LEU A 95 4.70 -2.25 -9.00
N PHE A 96 4.74 -1.89 -7.72
CA PHE A 96 3.61 -2.05 -6.80
C PHE A 96 2.37 -1.32 -7.33
N VAL A 97 2.49 -0.02 -7.63
CA VAL A 97 1.36 0.79 -8.12
C VAL A 97 0.86 0.32 -9.50
N ALA A 98 1.75 -0.11 -10.39
CA ALA A 98 1.39 -0.53 -11.74
C ALA A 98 0.69 -1.89 -11.77
N SER A 99 1.14 -2.80 -10.91
CA SER A 99 0.63 -4.16 -10.88
C SER A 99 -0.64 -4.24 -10.03
N THR A 100 -0.69 -3.62 -8.84
CA THR A 100 -1.78 -3.79 -7.86
C THR A 100 -3.05 -3.00 -8.20
N ASN A 101 -4.20 -3.53 -7.78
CA ASN A 101 -5.47 -2.81 -7.88
C ASN A 101 -5.63 -1.93 -6.66
N ILE A 102 -5.31 -0.64 -6.83
CA ILE A 102 -5.35 0.38 -5.77
C ILE A 102 -6.56 1.29 -5.98
N ARG A 103 -7.45 1.33 -4.98
CA ARG A 103 -8.50 2.35 -4.88
C ARG A 103 -7.96 3.53 -4.09
N TYR A 104 -7.83 4.68 -4.75
CA TYR A 104 -7.47 5.93 -4.09
C TYR A 104 -8.74 6.62 -3.55
N CYS A 105 -8.70 7.03 -2.29
CA CYS A 105 -9.81 7.71 -1.64
C CYS A 105 -9.30 8.91 -0.83
N TYR A 106 -9.96 10.05 -0.96
CA TYR A 106 -9.71 11.17 -0.06
C TYR A 106 -10.35 10.89 1.30
N TYR A 107 -9.76 11.35 2.39
CA TYR A 107 -10.39 11.24 3.72
C TYR A 107 -11.78 11.89 3.77
N ALA A 108 -11.99 12.99 3.04
CA ALA A 108 -13.30 13.65 2.92
C ALA A 108 -14.35 12.78 2.19
N GLU A 109 -13.92 11.79 1.41
CA GLU A 109 -14.78 10.94 0.57
C GLU A 109 -14.87 9.49 1.08
N THR A 110 -14.48 9.23 2.32
CA THR A 110 -14.50 7.89 2.94
C THR A 110 -15.89 7.27 2.99
N HIS A 111 -16.96 8.08 2.93
CA HIS A 111 -18.33 7.58 2.82
C HIS A 111 -18.56 6.76 1.53
N LYS A 112 -17.81 7.00 0.44
CA LYS A 112 -17.97 6.29 -0.85
C LYS A 112 -17.43 4.86 -0.85
N ILE A 113 -16.58 4.52 0.12
CA ILE A 113 -15.97 3.18 0.23
C ILE A 113 -16.68 2.29 1.25
N LEU A 114 -17.75 2.79 1.88
CA LEU A 114 -18.63 1.99 2.72
C LEU A 114 -19.27 0.87 1.88
N GLY A 115 -19.34 -0.34 2.45
CA GLY A 115 -19.83 -1.53 1.75
C GLY A 115 -18.82 -2.20 0.81
N GLN A 116 -17.65 -1.60 0.57
CA GLN A 116 -16.56 -2.24 -0.18
C GLN A 116 -15.60 -2.97 0.76
N THR A 117 -14.93 -4.02 0.24
CA THR A 117 -13.93 -4.79 1.00
C THR A 117 -12.58 -4.73 0.32
N PHE A 118 -11.54 -4.54 1.12
CA PHE A 118 -10.15 -4.45 0.67
C PHE A 118 -9.29 -5.43 1.46
N GLY A 119 -8.23 -5.96 0.83
CA GLY A 119 -7.26 -6.85 1.48
C GLY A 119 -6.15 -6.11 2.21
N MET A 120 -5.97 -4.81 1.93
CA MET A 120 -4.99 -3.96 2.59
C MET A 120 -5.51 -2.53 2.60
N CYS A 121 -5.33 -1.83 3.71
CA CYS A 121 -5.69 -0.42 3.86
C CYS A 121 -4.44 0.37 4.26
N ILE A 122 -4.15 1.42 3.51
CA ILE A 122 -3.03 2.33 3.73
C ILE A 122 -3.60 3.69 4.08
N LEU A 123 -3.29 4.19 5.27
CA LEU A 123 -3.68 5.51 5.75
C LEU A 123 -2.45 6.40 5.77
N GLN A 124 -2.46 7.46 4.95
CA GLN A 124 -1.37 8.42 4.84
C GLN A 124 -1.74 9.75 5.53
N GLU A 125 -1.13 10.01 6.69
CA GLU A 125 -1.24 11.29 7.39
C GLU A 125 0.02 12.16 7.19
N ARG A 126 -0.18 13.45 6.89
CA ARG A 126 0.93 14.43 6.75
C ARG A 126 1.32 15.10 8.06
N LYS A 127 0.55 14.93 9.15
CA LYS A 127 0.65 15.77 10.35
C LYS A 127 1.60 15.25 11.44
N ILE A 128 2.10 14.02 11.30
CA ILE A 128 3.11 13.47 12.21
C ILE A 128 4.45 13.86 11.61
N MET A 129 5.33 14.50 12.40
CA MET A 129 6.67 14.99 12.01
C MET A 129 7.61 13.91 11.45
N VAL A 130 7.12 12.68 11.38
CA VAL A 130 7.76 11.50 10.84
C VAL A 130 6.70 10.81 9.99
N SER A 131 6.98 10.49 8.73
CA SER A 131 6.01 9.92 7.79
C SER A 131 5.40 8.62 8.36
N ALA A 132 4.24 8.72 9.00
CA ALA A 132 3.56 7.59 9.61
C ALA A 132 2.60 6.98 8.59
N ALA A 133 2.93 5.79 8.09
CA ALA A 133 1.97 4.99 7.34
C ALA A 133 1.33 4.01 8.33
N ILE A 134 0.07 4.24 8.70
CA ILE A 134 -0.73 3.20 9.36
C ILE A 134 -1.19 2.27 8.25
N ILE A 135 -0.64 1.07 8.24
CA ILE A 135 -1.02 0.02 7.32
C ILE A 135 -1.85 -0.97 8.12
N THR A 136 -3.15 -0.95 7.90
CA THR A 136 -4.02 -2.01 8.42
C THR A 136 -4.11 -3.08 7.34
N VAL A 137 -3.48 -4.22 7.60
CA VAL A 137 -3.60 -5.41 6.76
C VAL A 137 -4.92 -6.10 7.13
N TYR A 138 -5.91 -5.94 6.26
CA TYR A 138 -7.25 -6.53 6.40
C TYR A 138 -7.29 -7.89 5.72
N ILE A 139 -7.35 -8.96 6.50
CA ILE A 139 -7.71 -10.27 5.96
C ILE A 139 -9.21 -10.46 6.18
N LYS A 140 -9.94 -10.64 5.07
CA LYS A 140 -11.39 -10.54 4.88
C LYS A 140 -12.24 -11.02 6.07
N ASN A 141 -13.04 -10.10 6.63
CA ASN A 141 -14.52 -10.09 6.53
C ASN A 141 -15.10 -8.96 7.40
N TYR A 142 -16.17 -8.31 6.93
CA TYR A 142 -17.04 -7.30 7.57
C TYR A 142 -16.59 -5.83 7.66
N CYS A 143 -17.23 -5.04 6.80
CA CYS A 143 -17.91 -3.76 7.07
C CYS A 143 -17.26 -2.87 8.15
N TYR A 144 -16.55 -1.83 7.71
CA TYR A 144 -16.25 -0.68 8.55
C TYR A 144 -17.56 0.01 8.95
N LYS A 145 -18.17 -0.41 10.07
CA LYS A 145 -19.22 0.37 10.72
C LYS A 145 -18.68 1.33 11.78
N GLU A 146 -17.43 1.19 12.20
CA GLU A 146 -16.82 2.04 13.23
C GLU A 146 -15.37 2.39 12.91
N LEU A 147 -15.16 3.19 11.87
CA LEU A 147 -13.94 3.99 11.77
C LEU A 147 -14.30 5.45 12.03
N LYS A 148 -14.72 5.75 13.26
CA LYS A 148 -14.49 7.07 13.85
C LYS A 148 -12.99 7.17 14.10
N ILE A 149 -12.21 7.47 13.06
CA ILE A 149 -10.86 8.00 13.26
C ILE A 149 -11.07 9.44 13.73
N LEU A 150 -10.88 9.65 15.03
CA LEU A 150 -10.68 10.94 15.73
C LEU A 150 -11.72 12.03 15.42
#